data_AF-A0A3D0SJM1-F1
#
_entry.id   AF-A0A3D0SJM1-F1
#
_cell.length_a   1.000
_cell.length_b   1.000
_cell.length_c   1.000
_cell.angle_alpha   90.00
_cell.angle_beta   90.00
_cell.angle_gamma   90.00
#
_symmetry.space_group_name_H-M   'P 1'
#
loop_
_entity.id
_entity.type
_entity.pdbx_description
1 polymer ?
#
loop_
_entity_poly.entity_id
_entity_poly.type
_entity_poly.pdbx_seq_one_letter_code
_entity_poly.pdbx_strand_id
1 'polypeptide(L)' 'GKNVDKVEEKLLKVVPKEFKVDVHHWLILHGRYTCLARKPRCGSCIIEDLCEYKDKIDD' A
#
# COMPACT_ATOMS: atom_id res chain seq x y z
N GLY A 1 -7.58 6.91 -1.38
CA GLY A 1 -8.63 7.33 -0.40
C GLY A 1 -9.22 8.65 -0.82
N LYS A 2 -10.43 9.00 -0.37
CA LYS A 2 -11.07 10.28 -0.76
C LYS A 2 -10.50 11.51 -0.04
N ASN A 3 -9.92 11.33 1.15
CA ASN A 3 -9.25 12.39 1.93
C ASN A 3 -8.08 11.78 2.72
N VAL A 4 -7.01 12.55 2.94
CA VAL A 4 -5.81 12.18 3.71
C VAL A 4 -6.18 11.88 5.16
N ASP A 5 -6.95 12.75 5.83
CA ASP A 5 -7.32 12.58 7.24
C ASP A 5 -8.04 11.25 7.49
N LYS A 6 -8.94 10.88 6.56
CA LYS A 6 -9.69 9.61 6.63
C LYS A 6 -8.82 8.38 6.41
N VAL A 7 -7.71 8.51 5.69
CA VAL A 7 -6.76 7.41 5.48
C VAL A 7 -5.89 7.26 6.73
N GLU A 8 -5.40 8.36 7.28
CA GLU A 8 -4.61 8.37 8.51
C GLU A 8 -5.38 7.75 9.69
N GLU A 9 -6.62 8.19 9.92
CA GLU A 9 -7.46 7.66 11.01
C GLU A 9 -7.66 6.15 10.89
N LYS A 10 -7.82 5.63 9.66
CA LYS A 10 -7.95 4.19 9.41
C LYS A 10 -6.66 3.46 9.70
N LEU A 11 -5.51 3.97 9.24
CA LEU A 11 -4.22 3.35 9.49
C LEU A 11 -3.92 3.26 10.98
N LEU A 12 -4.22 4.30 11.76
CA LEU A 12 -4.04 4.29 13.22
C LEU A 12 -4.89 3.24 13.94
N LYS A 13 -6.05 2.87 13.37
CA LYS A 13 -6.97 1.85 13.91
C LYS A 13 -6.56 0.42 13.56
N VAL A 14 -6.12 0.18 12.32
CA VAL A 14 -5.89 -1.19 11.80
C VAL A 14 -4.45 -1.67 11.93
N VAL A 15 -3.47 -0.76 12.03
CA VAL A 15 -2.06 -1.14 12.15
C VAL A 15 -1.72 -1.44 13.62
N PRO A 16 -1.25 -2.66 13.95
CA PRO A 16 -0.76 -3.00 15.28
C PRO A 16 0.35 -2.06 15.77
N LYS A 17 0.42 -1.82 17.09
CA LYS A 17 1.34 -0.83 17.68
C LYS A 17 2.80 -1.06 17.30
N GLU A 18 3.22 -2.32 17.21
CA GLU A 18 4.59 -2.72 16.85
C GLU A 18 5.02 -2.24 15.46
N PHE A 19 4.08 -2.07 14.52
CA PHE A 19 4.39 -1.68 13.14
C PHE A 19 4.20 -0.18 12.86
N LYS A 20 3.67 0.60 13.80
CA LYS A 20 3.27 2.01 13.55
C LYS A 20 4.42 2.93 13.17
N VAL A 21 5.63 2.65 13.61
CA VAL A 21 6.83 3.46 13.29
C VAL A 21 7.27 3.21 11.85
N ASP A 22 7.28 1.95 11.41
CA ASP A 22 7.87 1.56 10.13
C ASP A 22 6.87 1.56 8.98
N VAL A 23 5.57 1.35 9.25
CA VAL A 23 4.52 1.23 8.23
C VAL A 23 4.48 2.42 7.27
N HIS A 24 4.77 3.62 7.76
CA HIS A 24 4.83 4.83 6.93
C HIS A 24 5.89 4.69 5.83
N HIS A 25 7.12 4.32 6.21
CA HIS A 25 8.21 4.11 5.27
C HIS A 25 7.92 2.95 4.31
N TRP A 26 7.36 1.85 4.82
CA TRP A 26 6.99 0.71 3.97
C TRP A 26 6.00 1.10 2.88
N LEU A 27 4.91 1.80 3.23
CA LEU A 27 3.90 2.21 2.25
C LEU A 27 4.45 3.22 1.24
N ILE A 28 5.30 4.16 1.67
CA ILE A 28 5.96 5.12 0.75
C ILE A 28 6.89 4.39 -0.22
N LEU A 29 7.76 3.53 0.29
CA LEU A 29 8.73 2.80 -0.54
C LEU A 29 8.01 1.85 -1.50
N HIS A 30 6.97 1.16 -1.01
CA HIS A 30 6.15 0.28 -1.84
C HIS A 30 5.45 1.06 -2.95
N GLY A 31 4.83 2.21 -2.66
CA GLY A 31 4.22 3.06 -3.69
C GLY A 31 5.23 3.65 -4.67
N ARG A 32 6.45 3.97 -4.20
CA ARG A 32 7.50 4.55 -5.04
C ARG A 32 8.15 3.56 -5.99
N TYR A 33 8.27 2.29 -5.61
CA TYR A 33 9.06 1.31 -6.37
C TYR A 33 8.27 0.12 -6.91
N THR A 34 7.05 -0.13 -6.42
CA THR A 34 6.22 -1.29 -6.80
C THR A 34 4.82 -0.87 -7.24
N CYS A 35 4.04 -0.25 -6.34
CA CYS A 35 2.66 0.19 -6.60
C CYS A 35 2.61 1.59 -7.23
N LEU A 36 3.19 1.71 -8.41
CA LEU A 36 3.33 2.96 -9.16
C LEU A 36 1.97 3.48 -9.64
N ALA A 37 1.78 4.81 -9.64
CA ALA A 37 0.50 5.44 -9.95
C ALA A 37 -0.05 5.19 -11.38
N ARG A 38 0.82 4.94 -12.37
CA ARG A 38 0.41 4.75 -13.78
C ARG A 38 0.40 3.29 -14.21
N LYS A 39 1.47 2.54 -13.90
CA LYS A 39 1.64 1.12 -14.24
C LYS A 39 2.23 0.39 -13.02
N PRO A 40 1.39 -0.09 -12.09
CA PRO A 40 1.88 -0.87 -10.95
C PRO A 40 2.53 -2.16 -11.43
N ARG A 41 3.56 -2.61 -10.72
CA ARG A 41 4.27 -3.86 -10.99
C ARG A 41 3.62 -5.01 -10.20
N CYS A 42 2.38 -5.38 -10.53
CA CYS A 42 1.64 -6.37 -9.74
C CYS A 42 2.31 -7.75 -9.78
N GLY A 43 2.78 -8.20 -10.95
CA GLY A 43 3.47 -9.49 -11.08
C GLY A 43 4.78 -9.63 -10.27
N SER A 44 5.39 -8.51 -9.83
CA SER A 44 6.57 -8.52 -8.95
C SER A 44 6.26 -8.02 -7.53
N CYS A 45 4.98 -7.90 -7.17
CA CYS A 45 4.56 -7.38 -5.88
C CYS A 45 4.55 -8.49 -4.82
N ILE A 46 5.22 -8.24 -3.69
CA ILE A 46 5.34 -9.21 -2.58
C ILE A 46 4.03 -9.50 -1.83
N ILE A 47 2.99 -8.70 -2.06
CA ILE A 47 1.67 -8.81 -1.44
C ILE A 47 0.56 -8.87 -2.51
N GLU A 48 0.91 -9.33 -3.72
CA GLU A 48 -0.02 -9.41 -4.85
C GLU A 48 -1.26 -10.25 -4.48
N ASP A 49 -1.03 -11.42 -3.89
CA ASP A 49 -2.05 -12.40 -3.48
C ASP A 49 -3.01 -11.86 -2.42
N LEU A 50 -2.53 -10.95 -1.56
CA LEU A 50 -3.32 -10.26 -0.53
C LEU A 50 -3.98 -8.96 -1.04
N CYS A 51 -3.57 -8.47 -2.20
CA CYS A 51 -4.03 -7.18 -2.73
C CYS A 51 -5.43 -7.29 -3.36
N GLU A 52 -6.39 -6.50 -2.85
CA GLU A 52 -7.77 -6.44 -3.34
C GLU A 52 -7.98 -5.56 -4.58
N TYR A 53 -6.91 -5.09 -5.21
CA TYR A 53 -7.02 -4.31 -6.45
C TYR A 53 -7.48 -5.21 -7.60
N LYS A 54 -8.50 -4.77 -8.36
CA LYS A 54 -9.14 -5.59 -9.39
C LYS A 54 -8.42 -5.56 -10.73
N ASP A 55 -7.85 -4.41 -11.08
CA ASP A 55 -7.22 -4.17 -12.38
C ASP A 55 -5.70 -4.41 -12.30
N LYS A 56 -5.30 -5.56 -11.73
CA LYS A 56 -3.87 -5.93 -11.61
C LYS A 56 -3.25 -6.01 -12.99
N ILE A 57 -1.98 -5.59 -13.08
CA ILE A 57 -1.21 -5.59 -14.32
C ILE A 57 0.01 -6.48 -14.11
N ASP A 58 0.08 -7.53 -14.90
CA ASP A 58 1.28 -8.34 -15.02
C ASP A 58 2.12 -7.76 -16.17
N ASP A 59 3.42 -7.56 -15.92
CA ASP A 59 4.40 -7.20 -16.96
C ASP A 59 4.75 -8.44 -17.80
#